data_AF-A0A1I7UDM5-F1
#
_entry.id   AF-A0A1I7UDM5-F1
#
_cell.length_a   1.000
_cell.length_b   1.000
_cell.length_c   1.000
_cell.angle_alpha   90.00
_cell.angle_beta   90.00
_cell.angle_gamma   90.00
#
_symmetry.space_group_name_H-M   'P 1'
#
loop_
_entity.id
_entity.type
_entity.pdbx_description
1 polymer ?
#
loop_
_entity_poly.entity_id
_entity_poly.type
_entity_poly.pdbx_seq_one_letter_code
_entity_poly.pdbx_strand_id
1 'polypeptide(L)'
;MGYKSPLQSGNSMCTWRYLGRFVTLGVYAAVALFLWYTLVPTRSKEPISANLDASAAPVITKNVVIYAATKFFGHPITTERFLATCPDVQNYCRITQDESEFDNADAVLFHNADYHGQNEKFKSMKNQRKPGVPFVLWSLESPSNDNFRPETHMINWTMTYRTDADIWAPYGTMIKRHKALDVNLHALWNSKSKSATWLASNCFTQNKRPYKFYLSIENSNCKDYVTEKFWKALNDRVTIPIVLARKYYKDLGVPDSAYIAIDDYATFDEFVAHVKRVEKDKDLYLSYHEWRKDWKVIIGSGFSGWCTLCDKLQDKEYILKHPKSYKDVAWWHSFEMCNNQIANKFL
;
A
#
# COMPACT_ATOMS: atom_id res chain seq x y z
N MET A 1 21.41 43.63 -44.31
CA MET A 1 22.25 43.41 -43.11
C MET A 1 21.47 42.43 -42.24
N GLY A 2 21.67 41.10 -42.29
CA GLY A 2 22.92 40.35 -42.01
C GLY A 2 23.11 40.36 -40.48
N TYR A 3 22.75 39.34 -39.70
CA TYR A 3 23.23 37.94 -39.66
C TYR A 3 22.10 37.02 -39.14
N LYS A 4 21.68 35.94 -39.83
CA LYS A 4 22.23 34.56 -39.89
C LYS A 4 22.53 33.88 -38.53
N SER A 5 21.71 32.86 -38.26
CA SER A 5 21.79 31.73 -37.31
C SER A 5 23.12 30.92 -37.43
N PRO A 6 23.51 29.99 -36.52
CA PRO A 6 22.73 28.75 -36.30
C PRO A 6 22.85 28.02 -34.94
N LEU A 7 21.90 27.10 -34.74
CA LEU A 7 22.10 25.82 -34.06
C LEU A 7 23.47 25.21 -34.39
N GLN A 8 24.26 24.82 -33.38
CA GLN A 8 25.17 23.69 -33.50
C GLN A 8 25.21 22.81 -32.24
N SER A 9 24.89 21.56 -32.51
CA SER A 9 25.36 20.33 -31.87
C SER A 9 26.82 20.37 -31.42
N GLY A 10 27.13 19.74 -30.28
CA GLY A 10 28.51 19.60 -29.81
C GLY A 10 28.72 18.42 -28.86
N ASN A 11 28.60 17.21 -29.40
CA ASN A 11 29.33 15.99 -29.06
C ASN A 11 29.65 15.68 -27.59
N SER A 12 29.00 14.62 -27.10
CA SER A 12 29.59 13.67 -26.16
C SER A 12 30.93 13.14 -26.69
N MET A 13 32.04 13.71 -26.22
CA MET A 13 33.38 13.16 -26.39
C MET A 13 33.68 12.26 -25.18
N CYS A 14 33.26 11.00 -25.25
CA CYS A 14 33.95 9.94 -24.51
C CYS A 14 35.34 9.82 -25.15
N THR A 15 36.37 10.29 -24.44
CA THR A 15 37.75 10.17 -24.89
C THR A 15 38.18 8.70 -24.84
N TRP A 16 38.48 8.14 -26.01
CA TRP A 16 39.03 6.80 -26.19
C TRP A 16 40.49 6.72 -25.72
N ARG A 17 40.75 6.81 -24.40
CA ARG A 17 42.10 6.63 -23.83
C ARG A 17 42.28 5.41 -22.92
N TYR A 18 41.32 4.48 -22.86
CA TYR A 18 41.44 3.30 -21.98
C TYR A 18 40.99 1.96 -22.57
N LEU A 19 41.07 1.75 -23.89
CA LEU A 19 40.72 0.43 -24.45
C LEU A 19 41.76 -0.68 -24.22
N GLY A 20 42.93 -0.36 -23.65
CA GLY A 20 43.98 -1.34 -23.37
C GLY A 20 43.91 -2.02 -21.99
N ARG A 21 42.94 -1.69 -21.12
CA ARG A 21 42.92 -2.19 -19.72
C ARG A 21 41.68 -2.97 -19.28
N PHE A 22 40.69 -3.17 -20.14
CA PHE A 22 39.45 -3.88 -19.77
C PHE A 22 39.38 -5.36 -20.19
N VAL A 23 40.32 -5.86 -20.99
CA VAL A 23 40.33 -7.26 -21.41
C VAL A 23 40.86 -8.19 -20.30
N THR A 24 41.74 -7.71 -19.42
CA THR A 24 42.32 -8.52 -18.34
C THR A 24 41.41 -8.66 -17.12
N LEU A 25 40.59 -7.65 -16.77
CA LEU A 25 39.69 -7.72 -15.61
C LEU A 25 38.45 -8.62 -15.84
N GLY A 26 37.97 -8.73 -17.09
CA GLY A 26 36.82 -9.57 -17.42
C GLY A 26 37.07 -11.07 -17.24
N VAL A 27 38.31 -11.52 -17.48
CA VAL A 27 38.69 -12.94 -17.35
C VAL A 27 38.76 -13.38 -15.89
N TYR A 28 39.30 -12.53 -14.99
CA TYR A 28 39.37 -12.86 -13.56
C TYR A 28 37.99 -12.90 -12.89
N ALA A 29 37.05 -12.03 -13.30
CA ALA A 29 35.69 -12.04 -12.76
C ALA A 29 34.91 -13.31 -13.17
N ALA A 30 35.09 -13.79 -14.41
CA ALA A 30 34.43 -15.01 -14.89
C ALA A 30 34.96 -16.27 -14.19
N VAL A 31 36.27 -16.36 -13.95
CA VAL A 31 36.88 -17.49 -13.23
C VAL A 31 36.48 -17.51 -11.76
N ALA A 32 36.39 -16.35 -11.10
CA ALA A 32 35.92 -16.26 -9.71
C ALA A 32 34.44 -16.68 -9.55
N LEU A 33 33.58 -16.31 -10.51
CA LEU A 33 32.16 -16.73 -10.50
C LEU A 33 32.00 -18.22 -10.78
N PHE A 34 32.81 -18.79 -11.68
CA PHE A 34 32.79 -20.22 -11.98
C PHE A 34 33.29 -21.06 -10.80
N LEU A 35 34.34 -20.60 -10.09
CA LEU A 35 34.85 -21.25 -8.88
C LEU A 35 33.87 -21.16 -7.70
N TRP A 36 33.15 -20.03 -7.54
CA TRP A 36 32.08 -19.92 -6.54
C TRP A 36 30.96 -20.93 -6.82
N TYR A 37 30.53 -21.05 -8.08
CA TYR A 37 29.42 -21.92 -8.46
C TYR A 37 29.75 -23.41 -8.32
N THR A 38 31.03 -23.79 -8.44
CA THR A 38 31.46 -25.20 -8.41
C THR A 38 31.96 -25.68 -7.05
N LEU A 39 32.38 -24.78 -6.15
CA LEU A 39 32.97 -25.13 -4.86
C LEU A 39 32.05 -24.89 -3.65
N VAL A 40 30.90 -24.23 -3.82
CA VAL A 40 29.92 -24.02 -2.73
C VAL A 40 28.82 -25.08 -2.83
N PRO A 41 28.73 -26.04 -1.88
CA PRO A 41 27.64 -27.00 -1.86
C PRO A 41 26.30 -26.28 -1.74
N THR A 42 25.36 -26.59 -2.63
CA THR A 42 24.00 -26.07 -2.57
C THR A 42 23.34 -26.59 -1.30
N ARG A 43 23.22 -25.73 -0.29
CA ARG A 43 22.44 -26.01 0.91
C ARG A 43 21.01 -26.31 0.46
N SER A 44 20.55 -27.53 0.71
CA SER A 44 19.16 -27.94 0.50
C SER A 44 18.24 -26.90 1.14
N LYS A 45 17.28 -26.40 0.35
CA LYS A 45 16.18 -25.62 0.88
C LYS A 45 15.28 -26.58 1.65
N GLU A 46 15.48 -26.68 2.96
CA GLU A 46 14.43 -27.22 3.83
C GLU A 46 13.22 -26.29 3.75
N PRO A 47 12.00 -26.82 3.61
CA PRO A 47 10.80 -26.02 3.66
C PRO A 47 10.61 -25.53 5.10
N ILE A 48 10.64 -24.22 5.28
CA ILE A 48 10.27 -23.57 6.54
C ILE A 48 8.77 -23.76 6.71
N SER A 49 8.35 -24.81 7.42
CA SER A 49 7.01 -24.91 7.98
C SER A 49 6.92 -23.96 9.17
N ALA A 50 6.45 -22.74 8.93
CA ALA A 50 6.06 -21.82 9.99
C ALA A 50 4.53 -21.85 10.09
N ASN A 51 4.05 -22.52 11.14
CA ASN A 51 2.68 -22.43 11.65
C ASN A 51 2.35 -20.96 11.97
N LEU A 52 1.74 -20.27 11.01
CA LEU A 52 0.64 -19.36 11.29
C LEU A 52 -0.58 -20.25 11.53
N ASP A 53 -1.45 -19.89 12.48
CA ASP A 53 -2.70 -20.58 12.76
C ASP A 53 -3.30 -21.12 11.46
N ALA A 54 -3.31 -22.45 11.33
CA ALA A 54 -3.94 -23.10 10.20
C ALA A 54 -5.45 -22.90 10.34
N SER A 55 -5.95 -21.74 9.93
CA SER A 55 -7.27 -21.73 9.30
C SER A 55 -7.12 -22.72 8.15
N ALA A 56 -7.88 -23.82 8.19
CA ALA A 56 -7.86 -24.81 7.13
C ALA A 56 -7.81 -24.10 5.77
N ALA A 57 -6.91 -24.51 4.88
CA ALA A 57 -6.82 -23.96 3.54
C ALA A 57 -8.25 -23.90 2.97
N PRO A 58 -8.68 -22.77 2.37
CA PRO A 58 -10.06 -22.60 1.94
C PRO A 58 -10.45 -23.79 1.06
N VAL A 59 -11.53 -24.48 1.43
CA VAL A 59 -12.04 -25.59 0.64
C VAL A 59 -12.51 -25.00 -0.69
N ILE A 60 -11.78 -25.27 -1.76
CA ILE A 60 -12.15 -24.82 -3.10
C ILE A 60 -13.39 -25.62 -3.50
N THR A 61 -14.54 -24.96 -3.55
CA THR A 61 -15.82 -25.59 -3.89
C THR A 61 -16.27 -25.27 -5.31
N LYS A 62 -15.76 -24.17 -5.87
CA LYS A 62 -16.12 -23.70 -7.21
C LYS A 62 -15.04 -22.80 -7.82
N ASN A 63 -15.17 -22.55 -9.11
CA ASN A 63 -14.54 -21.40 -9.76
C ASN A 63 -15.33 -20.13 -9.41
N VAL A 64 -14.60 -19.06 -9.11
CA VAL A 64 -15.12 -17.73 -8.75
C VAL A 64 -14.93 -16.77 -9.91
N VAL A 65 -15.99 -16.07 -10.29
CA VAL A 65 -15.97 -15.01 -11.31
C VAL A 65 -16.34 -13.68 -10.66
N ILE A 66 -15.40 -12.73 -10.65
CA ILE A 66 -15.66 -11.36 -10.23
C ILE A 66 -15.88 -10.51 -11.47
N TYR A 67 -17.09 -9.98 -11.65
CA TYR A 67 -17.37 -9.01 -12.70
C TYR A 67 -17.04 -7.59 -12.22
N ALA A 68 -16.03 -6.97 -12.80
CA ALA A 68 -15.65 -5.59 -12.50
C ALA A 68 -16.45 -4.61 -13.38
N ALA A 69 -17.53 -4.08 -12.80
CA ALA A 69 -18.49 -3.19 -13.45
C ALA A 69 -17.90 -1.79 -13.78
N THR A 70 -16.82 -1.41 -13.10
CA THR A 70 -16.07 -0.17 -13.35
C THR A 70 -14.60 -0.48 -13.64
N LYS A 71 -13.84 0.56 -14.04
CA LYS A 71 -12.39 0.50 -14.23
C LYS A 71 -11.64 0.95 -12.97
N PHE A 72 -10.32 0.90 -13.02
CA PHE A 72 -9.42 1.47 -12.01
C PHE A 72 -8.66 2.65 -12.62
N PHE A 73 -9.13 3.87 -12.38
CA PHE A 73 -8.65 5.11 -12.99
C PHE A 73 -8.59 5.01 -14.53
N GLY A 74 -9.68 4.53 -15.15
CA GLY A 74 -9.77 4.31 -16.58
C GLY A 74 -9.00 3.09 -17.11
N HIS A 75 -8.23 2.39 -16.26
CA HIS A 75 -7.51 1.17 -16.63
C HIS A 75 -8.31 -0.10 -16.35
N PRO A 76 -8.12 -1.16 -17.16
CA PRO A 76 -8.77 -2.43 -16.91
C PRO A 76 -8.40 -3.06 -15.57
N ILE A 77 -9.37 -3.75 -14.96
CA ILE A 77 -9.19 -4.57 -13.77
C ILE A 77 -9.08 -6.03 -14.23
N THR A 78 -7.86 -6.56 -14.27
CA THR A 78 -7.57 -7.91 -14.79
C THR A 78 -7.01 -8.85 -13.72
N THR A 79 -7.21 -10.14 -13.92
CA THR A 79 -6.67 -11.22 -13.07
C THR A 79 -5.16 -11.09 -12.89
N GLU A 80 -4.42 -10.89 -13.98
CA GLU A 80 -2.95 -10.91 -14.01
C GLU A 80 -2.34 -9.77 -13.19
N ARG A 81 -3.04 -8.63 -13.10
CA ARG A 81 -2.57 -7.47 -12.36
C ARG A 81 -3.02 -7.49 -10.90
N PHE A 82 -4.29 -7.79 -10.66
CA PHE A 82 -4.92 -7.62 -9.34
C PHE A 82 -4.80 -8.85 -8.45
N LEU A 83 -4.65 -10.04 -9.04
CA LEU A 83 -4.37 -11.29 -8.32
C LEU A 83 -2.90 -11.71 -8.41
N ALA A 84 -2.03 -10.89 -8.98
CA ALA A 84 -0.60 -11.18 -9.18
C ALA A 84 0.11 -11.64 -7.90
N THR A 85 -0.23 -11.04 -6.76
CA THR A 85 0.37 -11.32 -5.45
C THR A 85 -0.40 -12.35 -4.62
N CYS A 86 -1.41 -13.01 -5.22
CA CYS A 86 -2.27 -14.01 -4.60
C CYS A 86 -2.20 -15.35 -5.38
N PRO A 87 -1.03 -16.02 -5.48
CA PRO A 87 -0.89 -17.22 -6.31
C PRO A 87 -1.87 -18.34 -5.92
N ASP A 88 -2.22 -18.44 -4.63
CA ASP A 88 -3.08 -19.50 -4.09
C ASP A 88 -4.53 -19.43 -4.59
N VAL A 89 -4.99 -18.28 -5.07
CA VAL A 89 -6.37 -18.10 -5.56
C VAL A 89 -6.48 -18.10 -7.09
N GLN A 90 -5.37 -17.97 -7.82
CA GLN A 90 -5.37 -17.82 -9.28
C GLN A 90 -5.87 -19.07 -10.03
N ASN A 91 -5.87 -20.24 -9.38
CA ASN A 91 -6.37 -21.48 -9.95
C ASN A 91 -7.90 -21.59 -9.95
N TYR A 92 -8.62 -20.80 -9.14
CA TYR A 92 -10.09 -20.82 -9.11
C TYR A 92 -10.74 -19.45 -9.23
N CYS A 93 -10.04 -18.35 -8.99
CA CYS A 93 -10.61 -17.01 -9.00
C CYS A 93 -10.11 -16.22 -10.20
N ARG A 94 -11.04 -15.60 -10.94
CA ARG A 94 -10.70 -14.69 -12.04
C ARG A 94 -11.56 -13.43 -12.02
N ILE A 95 -11.03 -12.38 -12.60
CA ILE A 95 -11.69 -11.09 -12.77
C ILE A 95 -11.99 -10.89 -14.25
N THR A 96 -13.21 -10.46 -14.56
CA THR A 96 -13.65 -10.15 -15.92
C THR A 96 -14.30 -8.79 -15.98
N GLN A 97 -14.20 -8.13 -17.15
CA GLN A 97 -14.96 -6.93 -17.47
C GLN A 97 -15.88 -7.16 -18.67
N ASP A 98 -15.98 -8.40 -19.15
CA ASP A 98 -16.91 -8.78 -20.20
C ASP A 98 -18.34 -8.76 -19.64
N GLU A 99 -19.18 -7.89 -20.20
CA GLU A 99 -20.55 -7.70 -19.75
C GLU A 99 -21.41 -8.96 -19.94
N SER A 100 -21.06 -9.81 -20.92
CA SER A 100 -21.77 -11.08 -21.13
C SER A 100 -21.62 -12.05 -19.97
N GLU A 101 -20.62 -11.84 -19.10
CA GLU A 101 -20.37 -12.67 -17.92
C GLU A 101 -21.04 -12.15 -16.65
N PHE A 102 -21.72 -10.99 -16.71
CA PHE A 102 -22.43 -10.42 -15.56
C PHE A 102 -23.40 -11.43 -14.92
N ASP A 103 -24.14 -12.17 -15.74
CA ASP A 103 -25.11 -13.15 -15.27
C ASP A 103 -24.49 -14.36 -14.57
N ASN A 104 -23.22 -14.66 -14.87
CA ASN A 104 -22.48 -15.78 -14.31
C ASN A 104 -21.54 -15.34 -13.17
N ALA A 105 -21.55 -14.06 -12.81
CA ALA A 105 -20.66 -13.52 -11.79
C ALA A 105 -21.06 -13.97 -10.38
N ASP A 106 -20.05 -14.27 -9.56
CA ASP A 106 -20.18 -14.53 -8.12
C ASP A 106 -20.11 -13.24 -7.31
N ALA A 107 -19.56 -12.16 -7.87
CA ALA A 107 -19.58 -10.83 -7.29
C ALA A 107 -19.55 -9.75 -8.38
N VAL A 108 -20.13 -8.59 -8.06
CA VAL A 108 -20.08 -7.40 -8.92
C VAL A 108 -19.28 -6.32 -8.22
N LEU A 109 -18.16 -5.92 -8.78
CA LEU A 109 -17.22 -4.98 -8.15
C LEU A 109 -17.36 -3.57 -8.74
N PHE A 110 -17.39 -2.56 -7.87
CA PHE A 110 -17.36 -1.15 -8.20
C PHE A 110 -16.16 -0.48 -7.53
N HIS A 111 -15.25 0.05 -8.32
CA HIS A 111 -14.19 0.95 -7.88
C HIS A 111 -14.74 2.35 -7.67
N ASN A 112 -14.42 2.95 -6.52
CA ASN A 112 -14.92 4.26 -6.11
C ASN A 112 -14.72 5.35 -7.18
N ALA A 113 -13.48 5.57 -7.62
CA ALA A 113 -13.14 6.74 -8.44
C ALA A 113 -13.75 6.69 -9.86
N ASP A 114 -14.12 5.51 -10.34
CA ASP A 114 -14.71 5.28 -11.68
C ASP A 114 -16.23 5.07 -11.61
N TYR A 115 -16.82 5.17 -10.42
CA TYR A 115 -18.25 5.03 -10.25
C TYR A 115 -18.96 6.37 -10.44
N HIS A 116 -19.99 6.35 -11.29
CA HIS A 116 -20.86 7.50 -11.52
C HIS A 116 -22.31 7.09 -11.23
N GLY A 117 -22.88 7.58 -10.13
CA GLY A 117 -24.17 7.14 -9.60
C GLY A 117 -25.38 7.37 -10.50
N GLN A 118 -25.26 8.21 -11.53
CA GLN A 118 -26.31 8.46 -12.52
C GLN A 118 -26.26 7.48 -13.72
N ASN A 119 -25.36 6.50 -13.71
CA ASN A 119 -25.26 5.55 -14.79
C ASN A 119 -26.43 4.55 -14.78
N GLU A 120 -27.31 4.64 -15.77
CA GLU A 120 -28.48 3.76 -15.94
C GLU A 120 -28.11 2.27 -15.99
N LYS A 121 -26.91 1.93 -16.46
CA LYS A 121 -26.38 0.56 -16.44
C LYS A 121 -26.31 0.02 -15.01
N PHE A 122 -25.84 0.82 -14.06
CA PHE A 122 -25.68 0.40 -12.66
C PHE A 122 -27.03 0.25 -11.96
N LYS A 123 -28.01 1.09 -12.31
CA LYS A 123 -29.40 0.93 -11.85
C LYS A 123 -30.01 -0.36 -12.36
N SER A 124 -29.83 -0.65 -13.65
CA SER A 124 -30.27 -1.91 -14.27
C SER A 124 -29.64 -3.12 -13.58
N MET A 125 -28.33 -3.10 -13.32
CA MET A 125 -27.63 -4.18 -12.59
C MET A 125 -28.20 -4.40 -11.19
N LYS A 126 -28.49 -3.33 -10.44
CA LYS A 126 -29.10 -3.42 -9.11
C LYS A 126 -30.45 -4.14 -9.17
N ASN A 127 -31.27 -3.86 -10.18
CA ASN A 127 -32.57 -4.49 -10.37
C ASN A 127 -32.46 -5.96 -10.79
N GLN A 128 -31.37 -6.34 -11.45
CA GLN A 128 -31.08 -7.73 -11.87
C GLN A 128 -30.29 -8.52 -10.81
N ARG A 129 -30.10 -7.98 -9.61
CA ARG A 129 -29.29 -8.61 -8.56
C ARG A 129 -29.83 -9.99 -8.17
N LYS A 130 -28.94 -10.98 -8.20
CA LYS A 130 -29.22 -12.35 -7.76
C LYS A 130 -28.90 -12.53 -6.27
N PRO A 131 -29.71 -13.30 -5.51
CA PRO A 131 -29.33 -13.72 -4.16
C PRO A 131 -27.98 -14.44 -4.16
N GLY A 132 -27.13 -14.13 -3.19
CA GLY A 132 -25.80 -14.73 -3.08
C GLY A 132 -24.72 -14.10 -3.97
N VAL A 133 -25.03 -13.06 -4.74
CA VAL A 133 -24.06 -12.30 -5.54
C VAL A 133 -23.88 -10.91 -4.92
N PRO A 134 -22.87 -10.69 -4.06
CA PRO A 134 -22.64 -9.41 -3.43
C PRO A 134 -22.15 -8.36 -4.43
N PHE A 135 -22.68 -7.15 -4.30
CA PHE A 135 -22.14 -5.96 -4.93
C PHE A 135 -21.10 -5.36 -3.98
N VAL A 136 -19.86 -5.27 -4.45
CA VAL A 136 -18.68 -4.96 -3.64
C VAL A 136 -18.17 -3.57 -4.01
N LEU A 137 -18.10 -2.67 -3.04
CA LEU A 137 -17.37 -1.40 -3.18
C LEU A 137 -15.90 -1.66 -2.90
N TRP A 138 -15.03 -1.31 -3.85
CA TRP A 138 -13.59 -1.22 -3.63
C TRP A 138 -13.16 0.24 -3.60
N SER A 139 -12.61 0.68 -2.46
CA SER A 139 -12.16 2.06 -2.26
C SER A 139 -10.95 2.12 -1.35
N LEU A 140 -9.95 2.87 -1.79
CA LEU A 140 -8.86 3.34 -0.93
C LEU A 140 -8.90 4.87 -0.72
N GLU A 141 -9.96 5.54 -1.18
CA GLU A 141 -10.09 6.99 -1.08
C GLU A 141 -10.49 7.44 0.32
N SER A 142 -9.92 8.56 0.79
CA SER A 142 -10.38 9.21 2.03
C SER A 142 -11.82 9.71 1.91
N PRO A 143 -12.54 9.90 3.03
CA PRO A 143 -13.89 10.46 2.99
C PRO A 143 -13.97 11.85 2.33
N SER A 144 -12.94 12.69 2.48
CA SER A 144 -12.94 14.03 1.85
C SER A 144 -12.63 14.02 0.35
N ASN A 145 -12.19 12.88 -0.20
CA ASN A 145 -11.92 12.69 -1.63
C ASN A 145 -12.82 11.62 -2.26
N ASP A 146 -13.88 11.23 -1.54
CA ASP A 146 -14.80 10.18 -1.94
C ASP A 146 -15.97 10.77 -2.75
N ASN A 147 -16.05 10.39 -4.03
CA ASN A 147 -17.14 10.75 -4.93
C ASN A 147 -18.19 9.64 -5.12
N PHE A 148 -18.04 8.52 -4.42
CA PHE A 148 -18.94 7.38 -4.51
C PHE A 148 -20.28 7.70 -3.85
N ARG A 149 -21.30 7.94 -4.67
CA ARG A 149 -22.68 8.23 -4.25
C ARG A 149 -23.65 7.27 -4.95
N PRO A 150 -23.68 6.00 -4.55
CA PRO A 150 -24.59 5.04 -5.14
C PRO A 150 -26.01 5.20 -4.60
N GLU A 151 -26.96 4.54 -5.23
CA GLU A 151 -28.29 4.37 -4.65
C GLU A 151 -28.25 3.63 -3.30
N THR A 152 -29.27 3.83 -2.47
CA THR A 152 -29.43 3.08 -1.22
C THR A 152 -29.48 1.58 -1.49
N HIS A 153 -28.93 0.79 -0.57
CA HIS A 153 -28.86 -0.68 -0.68
C HIS A 153 -28.13 -1.20 -1.93
N MET A 154 -27.37 -0.35 -2.64
CA MET A 154 -26.58 -0.76 -3.80
C MET A 154 -25.38 -1.62 -3.41
N ILE A 155 -24.76 -1.41 -2.25
CA ILE A 155 -23.56 -2.14 -1.85
C ILE A 155 -23.88 -3.14 -0.76
N ASN A 156 -23.38 -4.37 -0.92
CA ASN A 156 -23.46 -5.46 0.05
C ASN A 156 -22.19 -5.53 0.88
N TRP A 157 -21.03 -5.47 0.23
CA TRP A 157 -19.72 -5.58 0.88
C TRP A 157 -18.81 -4.39 0.58
N THR A 158 -18.00 -4.02 1.56
CA THR A 158 -16.96 -3.00 1.42
C THR A 158 -15.57 -3.65 1.47
N MET A 159 -14.73 -3.29 0.50
CA MET A 159 -13.31 -3.64 0.44
C MET A 159 -12.49 -2.35 0.55
N THR A 160 -12.12 -1.96 1.77
CA THR A 160 -11.49 -0.66 2.06
C THR A 160 -10.47 -0.76 3.20
N TYR A 161 -9.73 0.34 3.45
CA TYR A 161 -8.77 0.43 4.55
C TYR A 161 -9.40 0.39 5.94
N ARG A 162 -10.71 0.62 6.07
CA ARG A 162 -11.38 0.64 7.37
C ARG A 162 -11.35 -0.72 8.03
N THR A 163 -11.03 -0.74 9.31
CA THR A 163 -10.90 -1.98 10.10
C THR A 163 -12.23 -2.72 10.27
N ASP A 164 -13.36 -2.03 10.09
CA ASP A 164 -14.72 -2.58 10.13
C ASP A 164 -15.31 -2.89 8.73
N ALA A 165 -14.50 -2.86 7.67
CA ALA A 165 -14.92 -3.25 6.33
C ALA A 165 -15.20 -4.76 6.22
N ASP A 166 -16.04 -5.15 5.26
CA ASP A 166 -16.32 -6.58 5.00
C ASP A 166 -15.06 -7.34 4.54
N ILE A 167 -14.18 -6.63 3.84
CA ILE A 167 -12.87 -7.10 3.39
C ILE A 167 -11.88 -6.00 3.72
N TRP A 168 -11.04 -6.22 4.73
CA TRP A 168 -10.05 -5.23 5.14
C TRP A 168 -8.88 -5.18 4.13
N ALA A 169 -8.69 -4.01 3.55
CA ALA A 169 -7.69 -3.73 2.52
C ALA A 169 -6.82 -2.52 2.90
N PRO A 170 -5.96 -2.63 3.92
CA PRO A 170 -5.11 -1.51 4.35
C PRO A 170 -3.97 -1.25 3.35
N TYR A 171 -3.45 -0.02 3.34
CA TYR A 171 -2.24 0.32 2.58
C TYR A 171 -0.99 -0.38 3.13
N GLY A 172 -0.99 -0.69 4.43
CA GLY A 172 0.08 -1.41 5.09
C GLY A 172 -0.28 -1.77 6.53
N THR A 173 0.54 -2.60 7.15
CA THR A 173 0.41 -3.02 8.55
C THR A 173 1.79 -3.26 9.16
N MET A 174 1.85 -3.35 10.49
CA MET A 174 3.03 -3.84 11.22
C MET A 174 2.71 -5.17 11.86
N ILE A 175 3.60 -6.14 11.66
CA ILE A 175 3.49 -7.42 12.35
C ILE A 175 4.74 -7.68 13.18
N LYS A 176 4.53 -8.21 14.37
CA LYS A 176 5.59 -8.60 15.27
C LYS A 176 6.32 -9.80 14.67
N ARG A 177 7.64 -9.79 14.75
CA ARG A 177 8.50 -10.88 14.32
C ARG A 177 8.48 -11.96 15.39
N HIS A 178 8.54 -13.22 14.97
CA HIS A 178 8.75 -14.34 15.89
C HIS A 178 10.13 -14.29 16.57
N LYS A 179 11.12 -13.72 15.87
CA LYS A 179 12.49 -13.53 16.37
C LYS A 179 12.97 -12.12 16.06
N ALA A 180 13.54 -11.46 17.07
CA ALA A 180 14.14 -10.15 16.91
C ALA A 180 15.32 -10.20 15.93
N LEU A 181 15.46 -9.15 15.11
CA LEU A 181 16.61 -8.95 14.23
C LEU A 181 17.70 -8.16 14.92
N ASP A 182 18.96 -8.51 14.62
CA ASP A 182 20.09 -7.64 14.87
C ASP A 182 20.14 -6.55 13.80
N VAL A 183 19.68 -5.35 14.15
CA VAL A 183 19.62 -4.18 13.26
C VAL A 183 20.78 -3.25 13.57
N ASN A 184 21.64 -2.99 12.59
CA ASN A 184 22.74 -2.04 12.72
C ASN A 184 22.23 -0.59 12.66
N LEU A 185 21.73 -0.09 13.79
CA LEU A 185 21.23 1.27 13.93
C LEU A 185 22.34 2.34 13.78
N HIS A 186 23.59 2.01 14.10
CA HIS A 186 24.71 2.93 13.89
C HIS A 186 24.95 3.22 12.41
N ALA A 187 24.89 2.18 11.55
CA ALA A 187 24.97 2.35 10.10
C ALA A 187 23.77 3.15 9.57
N LEU A 188 22.58 2.97 10.17
CA LEU A 188 21.42 3.78 9.85
C LEU A 188 21.71 5.26 10.10
N TRP A 189 22.16 5.65 11.30
CA TRP A 189 22.52 7.05 11.61
C TRP A 189 23.50 7.64 10.59
N ASN A 190 24.58 6.91 10.28
CA ASN A 190 25.61 7.37 9.36
C ASN A 190 25.07 7.57 7.92
N SER A 191 23.99 6.88 7.55
CA SER A 191 23.36 7.06 6.23
C SER A 191 22.51 8.34 6.11
N LYS A 192 22.23 9.03 7.23
CA LYS A 192 21.32 10.18 7.31
C LYS A 192 22.06 11.51 7.27
N SER A 193 22.09 12.13 6.10
CA SER A 193 22.77 13.42 5.85
C SER A 193 21.85 14.62 5.65
N LYS A 194 20.53 14.40 5.59
CA LYS A 194 19.52 15.45 5.38
C LYS A 194 18.47 15.42 6.48
N SER A 195 17.91 16.58 6.81
CA SER A 195 16.94 16.73 7.91
C SER A 195 15.58 16.15 7.55
N ALA A 196 14.79 16.85 6.75
CA ALA A 196 13.42 16.46 6.43
C ALA A 196 13.14 16.52 4.93
N THR A 197 12.22 15.68 4.47
CA THR A 197 11.64 15.78 3.13
C THR A 197 10.13 15.66 3.18
N TRP A 198 9.48 16.40 2.29
CA TRP A 198 8.08 16.23 1.96
C TRP A 198 8.00 15.91 0.48
N LEU A 199 7.39 14.77 0.15
CA LEU A 199 7.06 14.42 -1.22
C LEU A 199 5.55 14.32 -1.29
N ALA A 200 4.95 15.04 -2.25
CA ALA A 200 3.55 14.89 -2.60
C ALA A 200 3.24 13.42 -3.00
N SER A 201 1.96 13.05 -2.91
CA SER A 201 1.47 11.68 -3.17
C SER A 201 2.03 11.09 -4.47
N ASN A 202 2.36 9.80 -4.46
CA ASN A 202 2.86 9.05 -5.63
C ASN A 202 4.17 9.54 -6.29
N CYS A 203 4.99 10.39 -5.64
CA CYS A 203 6.31 10.72 -6.17
C CYS A 203 7.35 9.60 -5.98
N PHE A 204 7.86 9.07 -7.10
CA PHE A 204 9.05 8.21 -7.13
C PHE A 204 10.31 9.06 -7.29
N THR A 205 11.16 9.05 -6.28
CA THR A 205 12.47 9.72 -6.31
C THR A 205 13.53 8.69 -5.91
N GLN A 206 14.68 8.74 -6.58
CA GLN A 206 15.75 7.74 -6.37
C GLN A 206 16.50 7.95 -5.04
N ASN A 207 16.50 9.18 -4.49
CA ASN A 207 17.30 9.57 -3.32
C ASN A 207 16.46 9.86 -2.07
N LYS A 208 15.66 8.88 -1.60
CA LYS A 208 14.78 9.03 -0.41
C LYS A 208 15.46 8.77 0.93
N ARG A 209 16.52 7.97 0.96
CA ARG A 209 17.14 7.47 2.20
C ARG A 209 18.00 8.44 3.02
N PRO A 210 18.58 9.54 2.50
CA PRO A 210 19.44 10.40 3.33
C PRO A 210 18.65 11.25 4.33
N TYR A 211 17.32 11.32 4.22
CA TYR A 211 16.49 12.13 5.11
C TYR A 211 16.21 11.43 6.44
N LYS A 212 16.24 12.19 7.54
CA LYS A 212 15.88 11.72 8.89
C LYS A 212 14.37 11.63 9.07
N PHE A 213 13.65 12.67 8.64
CA PHE A 213 12.20 12.80 8.80
C PHE A 213 11.46 12.80 7.46
N TYR A 214 10.22 12.31 7.47
CA TYR A 214 9.29 12.41 6.35
C TYR A 214 7.93 12.92 6.80
N LEU A 215 7.47 14.01 6.18
CA LEU A 215 6.15 14.57 6.46
C LEU A 215 5.08 13.64 5.86
N SER A 216 4.42 12.88 6.72
CA SER A 216 3.43 11.84 6.38
C SER A 216 2.02 12.32 6.66
N ILE A 217 1.73 13.58 6.34
CA ILE A 217 0.41 14.17 6.50
C ILE A 217 -0.50 13.60 5.43
N GLU A 218 -1.66 13.10 5.87
CA GLU A 218 -2.66 12.56 4.99
C GLU A 218 -3.57 13.63 4.41
N ASN A 219 -4.19 13.33 3.26
CA ASN A 219 -5.15 14.23 2.62
C ASN A 219 -6.36 14.51 3.52
N SER A 220 -6.65 13.62 4.47
CA SER A 220 -7.68 13.78 5.49
C SER A 220 -7.27 13.03 6.74
N ASN A 221 -7.50 13.64 7.90
CA ASN A 221 -7.13 13.07 9.19
C ASN A 221 -8.30 12.24 9.72
N CYS A 222 -8.35 10.97 9.31
CA CYS A 222 -9.48 10.07 9.57
C CYS A 222 -9.06 8.76 10.23
N LYS A 223 -9.98 8.16 10.97
CA LYS A 223 -9.82 6.83 11.53
C LYS A 223 -9.49 5.82 10.42
N ASP A 224 -8.51 4.98 10.69
CA ASP A 224 -7.98 3.90 9.83
C ASP A 224 -7.34 4.36 8.49
N TYR A 225 -7.45 5.64 8.10
CA TYR A 225 -6.90 6.15 6.84
C TYR A 225 -5.42 6.49 6.95
N VAL A 226 -4.57 5.46 6.96
CA VAL A 226 -3.12 5.57 6.97
C VAL A 226 -2.55 5.00 5.67
N THR A 227 -1.99 5.86 4.82
CA THR A 227 -1.69 5.54 3.41
C THR A 227 -0.24 5.14 3.16
N GLU A 228 0.13 4.96 1.89
CA GLU A 228 1.50 4.69 1.48
C GLU A 228 2.49 5.76 1.93
N LYS A 229 2.05 6.99 2.25
CA LYS A 229 2.91 8.06 2.76
C LYS A 229 3.62 7.58 4.03
N PHE A 230 2.86 7.12 5.02
CA PHE A 230 3.36 6.64 6.29
C PHE A 230 4.12 5.31 6.14
N TRP A 231 3.50 4.32 5.49
CA TRP A 231 4.09 2.98 5.41
C TRP A 231 5.42 2.96 4.63
N LYS A 232 5.49 3.68 3.50
CA LYS A 232 6.75 3.80 2.74
C LYS A 232 7.79 4.65 3.48
N ALA A 233 7.38 5.58 4.35
CA ALA A 233 8.32 6.32 5.18
C ALA A 233 9.07 5.38 6.15
N LEU A 234 8.33 4.48 6.80
CA LEU A 234 8.92 3.46 7.66
C LEU A 234 9.77 2.45 6.87
N ASN A 235 9.26 1.93 5.74
CA ASN A 235 9.90 0.81 5.03
C ASN A 235 10.97 1.25 4.00
N ASP A 236 10.56 2.03 3.01
CA ASP A 236 11.39 2.31 1.82
C ASP A 236 12.38 3.44 2.08
N ARG A 237 11.89 4.49 2.76
CA ARG A 237 12.65 5.73 3.06
C ARG A 237 13.47 5.60 4.35
N VAL A 238 13.09 4.67 5.23
CA VAL A 238 13.74 4.42 6.52
C VAL A 238 13.83 5.71 7.34
N THR A 239 12.76 6.49 7.39
CA THR A 239 12.69 7.78 8.09
C THR A 239 11.81 7.68 9.33
N ILE A 240 11.85 8.70 10.19
CA ILE A 240 10.83 8.94 11.23
C ILE A 240 9.66 9.68 10.56
N PRO A 241 8.47 9.09 10.44
CA PRO A 241 7.29 9.77 9.96
C PRO A 241 6.86 10.87 10.94
N ILE A 242 6.48 12.04 10.40
CA ILE A 242 5.79 13.10 11.14
C ILE A 242 4.34 13.11 10.68
N VAL A 243 3.40 12.97 11.61
CA VAL A 243 1.95 12.82 11.35
C VAL A 243 1.15 13.88 12.11
N LEU A 244 -0.12 14.07 11.75
CA LEU A 244 -0.98 15.04 12.43
C LEU A 244 -1.48 14.56 13.80
N ALA A 245 -2.06 13.36 13.85
CA ALA A 245 -2.77 12.88 15.04
C ALA A 245 -2.30 11.50 15.49
N ARG A 246 -1.86 11.35 16.74
CA ARG A 246 -1.33 10.09 17.29
C ARG A 246 -2.32 8.94 17.20
N LYS A 247 -3.56 9.19 17.63
CA LYS A 247 -4.58 8.15 17.86
C LYS A 247 -4.80 7.24 16.65
N TYR A 248 -4.82 7.79 15.43
CA TYR A 248 -5.15 7.03 14.22
C TYR A 248 -4.10 6.01 13.82
N TYR A 249 -2.85 6.18 14.26
CA TYR A 249 -1.78 5.23 14.01
C TYR A 249 -1.67 4.24 15.17
N LYS A 250 -1.88 4.70 16.41
CA LYS A 250 -1.89 3.87 17.61
C LYS A 250 -3.00 2.82 17.57
N ASP A 251 -4.20 3.21 17.14
CA ASP A 251 -5.35 2.30 17.02
C ASP A 251 -5.10 1.18 15.98
N LEU A 252 -4.19 1.37 15.04
CA LEU A 252 -3.73 0.36 14.08
C LEU A 252 -2.56 -0.50 14.61
N GLY A 253 -2.18 -0.33 15.87
CA GLY A 253 -1.12 -1.11 16.52
C GLY A 253 0.31 -0.66 16.17
N VAL A 254 0.48 0.55 15.61
CA VAL A 254 1.81 1.12 15.35
C VAL A 254 2.47 1.50 16.68
N PRO A 255 3.72 1.06 16.96
CA PRO A 255 4.42 1.46 18.18
C PRO A 255 4.60 2.97 18.29
N ASP A 256 4.40 3.54 19.49
CA ASP A 256 4.50 4.99 19.71
C ASP A 256 5.88 5.56 19.33
N SER A 257 6.93 4.74 19.48
CA SER A 257 8.31 5.07 19.09
C SER A 257 8.56 5.05 17.59
N ALA A 258 7.62 4.64 16.74
CA ALA A 258 7.87 4.56 15.29
C ALA A 258 7.71 5.91 14.56
N TYR A 259 7.10 6.93 15.20
CA TYR A 259 6.71 8.18 14.55
C TYR A 259 6.52 9.33 15.54
N ILE A 260 6.51 10.57 15.04
CA ILE A 260 6.23 11.79 15.82
C ILE A 260 4.86 12.31 15.39
N ALA A 261 3.98 12.64 16.33
CA ALA A 261 2.68 13.24 16.03
C ALA A 261 2.65 14.68 16.51
N ILE A 262 2.10 15.57 15.71
CA ILE A 262 2.09 17.01 15.99
C ILE A 262 1.14 17.32 17.16
N ASP A 263 0.06 16.55 17.31
CA ASP A 263 -0.91 16.71 18.41
C ASP A 263 -0.43 16.23 19.78
N ASP A 264 0.76 15.63 19.87
CA ASP A 264 1.42 15.30 21.14
C ASP A 264 1.87 16.57 21.89
N TYR A 265 1.90 17.73 21.23
CA TYR A 265 2.43 19.00 21.77
C TYR A 265 1.33 20.05 21.95
N ALA A 266 1.49 20.91 22.96
CA ALA A 266 0.52 21.97 23.22
C ALA A 266 0.58 23.03 22.10
N THR A 267 1.79 23.35 21.65
CA THR A 267 2.09 24.37 20.63
C THR A 267 2.95 23.83 19.49
N PHE A 268 2.91 24.50 18.34
CA PHE A 268 3.77 24.17 17.19
C PHE A 268 5.26 24.39 17.49
N ASP A 269 5.60 25.38 18.32
CA ASP A 269 6.99 25.65 18.72
C ASP A 269 7.59 24.51 19.55
N GLU A 270 6.81 23.93 20.47
CA GLU A 270 7.22 22.74 21.23
C GLU A 270 7.49 21.55 20.31
N PHE A 271 6.60 21.31 19.34
CA PHE A 271 6.78 20.28 18.32
C PHE A 271 8.08 20.49 17.53
N VAL A 272 8.33 21.72 17.03
CA VAL A 272 9.55 22.05 16.28
C VAL A 272 10.80 21.90 17.14
N ALA A 273 10.74 22.31 18.42
CA ALA A 273 11.84 22.15 19.37
C ALA A 273 12.18 20.66 19.58
N HIS A 274 11.16 19.80 19.70
CA HIS A 274 11.37 18.36 19.81
C HIS A 274 12.00 17.77 18.55
N VAL A 275 11.49 18.09 17.35
CA VAL A 275 12.07 17.60 16.09
C VAL A 275 13.54 18.00 15.97
N LYS A 276 13.90 19.25 16.31
CA LYS A 276 15.30 19.72 16.34
C LYS A 276 16.16 18.97 17.35
N ARG A 277 15.59 18.58 18.50
CA ARG A 277 16.29 17.75 19.50
C ARG A 277 16.56 16.35 18.94
N VAL A 278 15.53 15.69 18.40
CA VAL A 278 15.64 14.37 17.76
C VAL A 278 16.62 14.39 16.59
N GLU A 279 16.71 15.49 15.84
CA GLU A 279 17.66 15.62 14.74
C GLU A 279 19.12 15.58 15.22
N LYS A 280 19.43 16.23 16.34
CA LYS A 280 20.79 16.43 16.85
C LYS A 280 21.26 15.31 17.77
N ASP A 281 20.35 14.76 18.56
CA ASP A 281 20.61 13.71 19.53
C ASP A 281 20.55 12.34 18.84
N LYS A 282 21.72 11.70 18.69
CA LYS A 282 21.85 10.42 18.01
C LYS A 282 21.07 9.31 18.71
N ASP A 283 21.14 9.23 20.04
CA ASP A 283 20.53 8.13 20.78
C ASP A 283 19.00 8.28 20.78
N LEU A 284 18.52 9.51 20.93
CA LEU A 284 17.09 9.81 20.76
C LEU A 284 16.60 9.55 19.34
N TYR A 285 17.38 9.89 18.30
CA TYR A 285 17.01 9.53 16.92
C TYR A 285 16.91 8.02 16.74
N LEU A 286 17.89 7.26 17.24
CA LEU A 286 17.93 5.82 17.08
C LEU A 286 16.85 5.10 17.90
N SER A 287 16.38 5.67 19.01
CA SER A 287 15.24 5.11 19.74
C SER A 287 13.96 5.07 18.90
N TYR A 288 13.81 5.96 17.91
CA TYR A 288 12.69 5.91 16.95
C TYR A 288 12.81 4.80 15.88
N HIS A 289 13.90 4.03 15.90
CA HIS A 289 14.16 2.93 14.98
C HIS A 289 14.33 1.58 15.68
N GLU A 290 14.31 1.55 17.01
CA GLU A 290 14.41 0.33 17.81
C GLU A 290 13.32 -0.70 17.48
N TRP A 291 12.09 -0.24 17.19
CA TRP A 291 10.98 -1.11 16.78
C TRP A 291 11.31 -2.03 15.60
N ARG A 292 12.29 -1.68 14.75
CA ARG A 292 12.69 -2.48 13.59
C ARG A 292 13.26 -3.85 13.95
N LYS A 293 13.75 -4.01 15.19
CA LYS A 293 14.23 -5.28 15.72
C LYS A 293 13.08 -6.26 15.86
N ASP A 294 11.96 -5.81 16.40
CA ASP A 294 10.82 -6.67 16.77
C ASP A 294 9.68 -6.67 15.75
N TRP A 295 9.62 -5.68 14.86
CA TRP A 295 8.51 -5.52 13.94
C TRP A 295 8.98 -5.45 12.48
N LYS A 296 8.08 -5.84 11.57
CA LYS A 296 8.23 -5.61 10.14
C LYS A 296 7.00 -4.90 9.59
N VAL A 297 7.24 -3.96 8.68
CA VAL A 297 6.18 -3.33 7.90
C VAL A 297 5.84 -4.25 6.73
N ILE A 298 4.56 -4.52 6.53
CA ILE A 298 4.03 -5.18 5.35
C ILE A 298 3.27 -4.09 4.58
N ILE A 299 3.73 -3.78 3.37
CA ILE A 299 3.07 -2.80 2.50
C ILE A 299 2.24 -3.58 1.49
N GLY A 300 0.96 -3.23 1.36
CA GLY A 300 0.14 -3.77 0.29
C GLY A 300 0.61 -3.24 -1.08
N SER A 301 0.47 -4.03 -2.13
CA SER A 301 0.70 -3.58 -3.51
C SER A 301 -0.29 -2.49 -3.99
N GLY A 302 -1.21 -2.05 -3.12
CA GLY A 302 -2.46 -1.38 -3.49
C GLY A 302 -3.60 -2.37 -3.78
N PHE A 303 -3.31 -3.67 -3.76
CA PHE A 303 -4.26 -4.76 -4.00
C PHE A 303 -4.41 -5.68 -2.78
N SER A 304 -4.30 -5.13 -1.57
CA SER A 304 -4.74 -5.85 -0.37
C SER A 304 -6.25 -6.13 -0.46
N GLY A 305 -6.70 -7.24 0.16
CA GLY A 305 -8.10 -7.65 0.17
C GLY A 305 -8.56 -8.51 -1.00
N TRP A 306 -7.86 -8.52 -2.15
CA TRP A 306 -8.30 -9.30 -3.31
C TRP A 306 -8.25 -10.81 -3.11
N CYS A 307 -7.19 -11.34 -2.48
CA CYS A 307 -7.15 -12.77 -2.15
C CYS A 307 -8.31 -13.12 -1.19
N THR A 308 -8.53 -12.31 -0.16
CA THR A 308 -9.62 -12.47 0.81
C THR A 308 -11.00 -12.39 0.16
N LEU A 309 -11.19 -11.51 -0.83
CA LEU A 309 -12.44 -11.46 -1.61
C LEU A 309 -12.68 -12.79 -2.34
N CYS A 310 -11.67 -13.31 -3.05
CA CYS A 310 -11.76 -14.60 -3.73
C CYS A 310 -12.10 -15.74 -2.77
N ASP A 311 -11.43 -15.79 -1.62
CA ASP A 311 -11.64 -16.83 -0.59
C ASP A 311 -13.05 -16.73 0.01
N LYS A 312 -13.49 -15.51 0.34
CA LYS A 312 -14.81 -15.26 0.91
C LYS A 312 -15.94 -15.60 -0.06
N LEU A 313 -15.68 -15.55 -1.37
CA LEU A 313 -16.64 -15.92 -2.42
C LEU A 313 -16.79 -17.44 -2.61
N GLN A 314 -15.91 -18.26 -2.03
CA GLN A 314 -16.08 -19.72 -2.04
C GLN A 314 -17.29 -20.16 -1.21
N ASP A 315 -17.59 -19.48 -0.10
CA ASP A 315 -18.65 -19.87 0.84
C ASP A 315 -20.03 -19.33 0.44
N LYS A 316 -20.62 -19.89 -0.62
CA LYS A 316 -21.93 -19.48 -1.13
C LYS A 316 -23.05 -19.62 -0.09
N GLU A 317 -22.98 -20.65 0.76
CA GLU A 317 -23.98 -20.91 1.79
C GLU A 317 -23.97 -19.81 2.84
N TYR A 318 -22.80 -19.40 3.30
CA TYR A 318 -22.65 -18.27 4.22
C TYR A 318 -23.21 -16.98 3.62
N ILE A 319 -22.90 -16.67 2.36
CA ILE A 319 -23.38 -15.45 1.69
C ILE A 319 -24.92 -15.44 1.61
N LEU A 320 -25.53 -16.58 1.27
CA LEU A 320 -26.99 -16.71 1.20
C LEU A 320 -27.66 -16.59 2.57
N LYS A 321 -27.04 -17.13 3.62
CA LYS A 321 -27.55 -17.07 5.00
C LYS A 321 -27.38 -15.69 5.65
N HIS A 322 -26.45 -14.88 5.17
CA HIS A 322 -26.13 -13.56 5.73
C HIS A 322 -26.31 -12.43 4.71
N PRO A 323 -27.54 -12.20 4.22
CA PRO A 323 -27.79 -11.09 3.31
C PRO A 323 -27.50 -9.76 4.02
N LYS A 324 -26.51 -9.01 3.53
CA LYS A 324 -26.14 -7.68 4.03
C LYS A 324 -26.34 -6.65 2.94
N SER A 325 -26.84 -5.47 3.27
CA SER A 325 -26.79 -4.31 2.38
C SER A 325 -26.60 -3.03 3.19
N TYR A 326 -25.77 -2.13 2.67
CA TYR A 326 -25.59 -0.81 3.26
C TYR A 326 -26.74 0.09 2.82
N LYS A 327 -27.53 0.59 3.77
CA LYS A 327 -28.56 1.60 3.50
C LYS A 327 -27.95 2.85 2.87
N ASP A 328 -26.86 3.33 3.47
CA ASP A 328 -26.07 4.46 2.98
C ASP A 328 -24.57 4.18 3.24
N VAL A 329 -23.88 3.75 2.18
CA VAL A 329 -22.45 3.42 2.26
C VAL A 329 -21.56 4.67 2.28
N ALA A 330 -22.03 5.79 1.71
CA ALA A 330 -21.31 7.06 1.77
C ALA A 330 -21.34 7.63 3.20
N TRP A 331 -22.49 7.55 3.86
CA TRP A 331 -22.61 7.87 5.28
C TRP A 331 -21.74 6.94 6.13
N TRP A 332 -21.83 5.61 5.92
CA TRP A 332 -20.95 4.67 6.63
C TRP A 332 -19.49 5.07 6.49
N HIS A 333 -19.04 5.41 5.29
CA HIS A 333 -17.65 5.74 5.00
C HIS A 333 -17.16 7.03 5.68
N SER A 334 -18.03 8.04 5.84
CA SER A 334 -17.63 9.39 6.24
C SER A 334 -18.05 9.83 7.65
N PHE A 335 -19.13 9.26 8.20
CA PHE A 335 -19.72 9.73 9.45
C PHE A 335 -18.78 9.54 10.65
N GLU A 336 -18.49 10.63 11.36
CA GLU A 336 -17.61 10.69 12.54
C GLU A 336 -16.21 10.08 12.35
N MET A 337 -15.76 9.92 11.10
CA MET A 337 -14.47 9.31 10.81
C MET A 337 -13.31 10.29 10.91
N CYS A 338 -13.54 11.55 10.55
CA CYS A 338 -12.48 12.53 10.29
C CYS A 338 -12.53 13.70 11.27
N ASN A 339 -11.35 14.08 11.78
CA ASN A 339 -11.15 15.36 12.44
C ASN A 339 -10.07 16.16 11.71
N ASN A 340 -10.49 16.87 10.66
CA ASN A 340 -9.60 17.70 9.85
C ASN A 340 -9.28 19.06 10.51
N GLN A 341 -10.00 19.47 11.56
CA GLN A 341 -9.76 20.75 12.24
C GLN A 341 -8.39 20.80 12.92
N ILE A 342 -7.79 19.64 13.19
CA ILE A 342 -6.44 19.56 13.77
C ILE A 342 -5.40 20.23 12.87
N ALA A 343 -5.60 20.19 11.54
CA ALA A 343 -4.70 20.84 10.60
C ALA A 343 -4.68 22.35 10.85
N ASN A 344 -5.85 22.98 11.01
CA ASN A 344 -5.97 24.43 11.24
C ASN A 344 -5.28 24.92 12.52
N LYS A 345 -5.02 24.03 13.49
CA LYS A 345 -4.28 24.39 14.72
C LYS A 345 -2.77 24.51 14.47
N PHE A 346 -2.24 23.77 13.50
CA PHE A 346 -0.80 23.53 13.37
C PHE A 346 -0.21 23.76 11.97
N LEU A 347 -1.05 23.91 10.94
CA LEU A 347 -0.70 24.18 9.54
C LEU A 347 -1.46 25.44 9.09
#